data_AF-A0ABD3DR62-F1
#
_entry.id   AF-A0ABD3DR62-F1
#
_cell.length_a   1.000
_cell.length_b   1.000
_cell.length_c   1.000
_cell.angle_alpha   90.00
_cell.angle_beta   90.00
_cell.angle_gamma   90.00
#
_symmetry.space_group_name_H-M   'P 1'
#
loop_
_entity.id
_entity.type
_entity.pdbx_description
1 polymer ?
#
loop_
_entity_poly.entity_id
_entity_poly.type
_entity_poly.pdbx_seq_one_letter_code
_entity_poly.pdbx_strand_id
1 'polypeptide(L)'
;MANIPPSLNLKAAPFEASSITSAAAAAASAANKDRRMQSAEHLVLDLCNPDLRENALLELSKKRELFQDLAPLLWNSFGTVAALLQEIVSIYPVLSPPNLTPAQSNRVCNALALLQCVASHPDTRMLFLNAHIPLYLYPFLNTTSKSRPFEYLRLTSLGVIGALVKVDDTEVISFLLSTEIIPLCLRTMEMGSELSKTVATFIVQKILLDDVGLEYICTTAERFFAVGRVLANMVAALADQPSSRLLKHIIRCYLRLSDNPRACDALRNCLPDMLRDATFSSCLRLMIQQREGGYSNCFTTCKGLALSPCKPEVGLII
;
A
#
# COMPACT_ATOMS: atom_id res chain seq x y z
N MET A 1 -27.48 69.23 -57.92
CA MET A 1 -27.45 69.42 -56.45
C MET A 1 -28.52 68.50 -55.87
N ALA A 2 -28.15 67.25 -55.53
CA ALA A 2 -27.98 66.68 -54.16
C ALA A 2 -29.35 66.26 -53.55
N ASN A 3 -29.63 65.05 -53.04
CA ASN A 3 -28.83 64.13 -52.23
C ASN A 3 -29.36 62.67 -52.21
N ILE A 4 -28.41 61.72 -52.32
CA ILE A 4 -28.16 60.37 -51.74
C ILE A 4 -29.22 59.69 -50.81
N PRO A 5 -29.43 58.35 -50.91
CA PRO A 5 -30.26 57.53 -49.97
C PRO A 5 -29.44 56.82 -48.86
N PRO A 6 -30.07 56.34 -47.76
CA PRO A 6 -29.37 55.64 -46.67
C PRO A 6 -29.32 54.11 -46.83
N SER A 7 -28.39 53.53 -46.07
CA SER A 7 -27.68 52.26 -46.20
C SER A 7 -28.41 51.01 -45.69
N LEU A 8 -28.16 49.88 -46.36
CA LEU A 8 -28.45 48.50 -45.93
C LEU A 8 -27.53 48.08 -44.77
N ASN A 9 -28.10 47.50 -43.70
CA ASN A 9 -27.37 46.93 -42.57
C ASN A 9 -27.55 45.40 -42.56
N LEU A 10 -26.52 44.67 -43.00
CA LEU A 10 -26.42 43.21 -42.87
C LEU A 10 -25.74 42.87 -41.53
N LYS A 11 -26.49 42.24 -40.62
CA LYS A 11 -25.97 41.68 -39.37
C LYS A 11 -25.35 40.31 -39.67
N ALA A 12 -24.02 40.19 -39.54
CA ALA A 12 -23.32 38.91 -39.53
C ALA A 12 -23.42 38.24 -38.14
N ALA A 13 -23.65 36.94 -38.10
CA ALA A 13 -23.74 36.12 -36.89
C ALA A 13 -22.35 35.70 -36.36
N PRO A 14 -22.13 35.63 -35.03
CA PRO A 14 -20.93 35.03 -34.46
C PRO A 14 -21.22 33.60 -33.96
N PHE A 15 -20.79 32.59 -34.70
CA PHE A 15 -20.82 31.19 -34.25
C PHE A 15 -19.64 30.46 -34.88
N GLU A 16 -18.47 30.40 -34.21
CA GLU A 16 -17.38 29.42 -34.48
C GLU A 16 -16.14 29.56 -33.56
N ALA A 17 -16.00 30.61 -32.75
CA ALA A 17 -14.77 30.84 -31.97
C ALA A 17 -14.55 29.89 -30.75
N SER A 18 -15.60 29.20 -30.29
CA SER A 18 -15.56 28.39 -29.05
C SER A 18 -15.04 26.95 -29.25
N SER A 19 -15.07 26.42 -30.48
CA SER A 19 -14.61 25.05 -30.79
C SER A 19 -13.10 24.98 -31.07
N ILE A 20 -12.51 26.05 -31.58
CA ILE A 20 -11.08 26.12 -31.95
C ILE A 20 -10.19 26.19 -30.68
N THR A 21 -10.68 26.86 -29.63
CA THR A 21 -9.95 27.01 -28.36
C THR A 21 -9.88 25.71 -27.56
N SER A 22 -10.90 24.84 -27.63
CA SER A 22 -10.88 23.53 -26.96
C SER A 22 -9.98 22.51 -27.67
N ALA A 23 -9.95 22.53 -29.02
CA ALA A 23 -9.08 21.67 -29.81
C ALA A 23 -7.59 22.02 -29.66
N ALA A 24 -7.25 23.32 -29.63
CA ALA A 24 -5.87 23.78 -29.40
C ALA A 24 -5.36 23.46 -27.98
N ALA A 25 -6.22 23.57 -26.97
CA ALA A 25 -5.90 23.19 -25.59
C ALA A 25 -5.69 21.67 -25.44
N ALA A 26 -6.52 20.85 -26.11
CA ALA A 26 -6.36 19.40 -26.14
C ALA A 26 -5.07 18.96 -26.87
N ALA A 27 -4.75 19.60 -28.00
CA ALA A 27 -3.52 19.34 -28.74
C ALA A 27 -2.26 19.73 -27.93
N ALA A 28 -2.30 20.85 -27.22
CA ALA A 28 -1.22 21.27 -26.34
C ALA A 28 -1.05 20.34 -25.13
N SER A 29 -2.14 19.81 -24.58
CA SER A 29 -2.08 18.84 -23.47
C SER A 29 -1.53 17.48 -23.95
N ALA A 30 -1.91 17.04 -25.16
CA ALA A 30 -1.38 15.83 -25.78
C ALA A 30 0.13 15.95 -26.06
N ALA A 31 0.57 17.06 -26.67
CA ALA A 31 1.99 17.31 -26.93
C ALA A 31 2.84 17.40 -25.64
N ASN A 32 2.27 17.92 -24.56
CA ASN A 32 2.94 17.95 -23.24
C ASN A 32 3.01 16.56 -22.61
N LYS A 33 1.99 15.71 -22.81
CA LYS A 33 1.99 14.31 -22.39
C LYS A 33 3.07 13.52 -23.14
N ASP A 34 3.19 13.70 -24.46
CA ASP A 34 4.20 13.04 -25.29
C ASP A 34 5.62 13.43 -24.89
N ARG A 35 5.89 14.72 -24.67
CA ARG A 35 7.22 15.17 -24.19
C ARG A 35 7.59 14.60 -22.83
N ARG A 36 6.61 14.47 -21.92
CA ARG A 36 6.83 13.86 -20.60
C ARG A 36 7.09 12.35 -20.74
N MET A 37 6.41 11.67 -21.65
CA MET A 37 6.61 10.25 -21.93
C MET A 37 8.01 9.99 -22.49
N GLN A 38 8.45 10.78 -23.47
CA GLN A 38 9.81 10.70 -24.02
C GLN A 38 10.89 10.91 -22.94
N SER A 39 10.63 11.83 -21.99
CA SER A 39 11.52 12.01 -20.84
C SER A 39 11.53 10.78 -19.91
N ALA A 40 10.41 10.09 -19.73
CA ALA A 40 10.35 8.87 -18.92
C ALA A 40 11.06 7.70 -19.60
N GLU A 41 10.85 7.50 -20.91
CA GLU A 41 11.55 6.48 -21.71
C GLU A 41 13.06 6.65 -21.64
N HIS A 42 13.56 7.88 -21.78
CA HIS A 42 14.99 8.15 -21.66
C HIS A 42 15.54 7.80 -20.27
N LEU A 43 14.82 8.19 -19.20
CA LEU A 43 15.21 7.84 -17.83
C LEU A 43 15.17 6.32 -17.59
N VAL A 44 14.25 5.59 -18.22
CA VAL A 44 14.18 4.13 -18.11
C VAL A 44 15.37 3.47 -18.79
N LEU A 45 15.83 4.00 -19.93
CA LEU A 45 17.08 3.56 -20.57
C LEU A 45 18.30 3.82 -19.68
N ASP A 46 18.35 4.99 -19.04
CA ASP A 46 19.44 5.37 -18.13
C ASP A 46 19.56 4.44 -16.91
N LEU A 47 18.48 3.75 -16.51
CA LEU A 47 18.54 2.74 -15.43
C LEU A 47 19.51 1.59 -15.76
N CYS A 48 19.70 1.26 -17.03
CA CYS A 48 20.61 0.21 -17.45
C CYS A 48 22.08 0.64 -17.38
N ASN A 49 22.37 1.95 -17.44
CA ASN A 49 23.72 2.48 -17.33
C ASN A 49 24.08 2.75 -15.85
N PRO A 50 25.07 2.04 -15.25
CA PRO A 50 25.45 2.22 -13.85
C PRO A 50 25.76 3.66 -13.43
N ASP A 51 26.34 4.46 -14.33
CA ASP A 51 26.76 5.84 -14.06
C ASP A 51 25.57 6.80 -13.99
N LEU A 52 24.50 6.52 -14.73
CA LEU A 52 23.29 7.36 -14.81
C LEU A 52 22.17 6.86 -13.90
N ARG A 53 22.23 5.59 -13.50
CA ARG A 53 21.17 4.88 -12.78
C ARG A 53 20.71 5.58 -11.51
N GLU A 54 21.62 6.10 -10.70
CA GLU A 54 21.25 6.73 -9.43
C GLU A 54 20.35 7.96 -9.63
N ASN A 55 20.69 8.80 -10.61
CA ASN A 55 19.89 9.96 -10.97
C ASN A 55 18.56 9.54 -11.61
N ALA A 56 18.58 8.54 -12.50
CA ALA A 56 17.39 8.00 -13.13
C ALA A 56 16.38 7.43 -12.11
N LEU A 57 16.87 6.67 -11.12
CA LEU A 57 16.07 6.15 -10.01
C LEU A 57 15.37 7.27 -9.24
N LEU A 58 16.11 8.33 -8.89
CA LEU A 58 15.59 9.47 -8.15
C LEU A 58 14.51 10.22 -8.94
N GLU A 59 14.74 10.47 -10.22
CA GLU A 59 13.80 11.22 -11.05
C GLU A 59 12.54 10.42 -11.38
N LEU A 60 12.68 9.12 -11.68
CA LEU A 60 11.53 8.25 -11.91
C LEU A 60 10.70 8.03 -10.64
N SER A 61 11.34 7.87 -9.47
CA SER A 61 10.61 7.66 -8.21
C SER A 61 9.74 8.86 -7.82
N LYS A 62 10.19 10.09 -8.11
CA LYS A 62 9.39 11.32 -7.94
C LYS A 62 8.22 11.41 -8.92
N LYS A 63 8.43 10.96 -10.16
CA LYS A 63 7.46 11.11 -11.25
C LYS A 63 6.50 9.93 -11.37
N ARG A 64 6.60 8.92 -10.50
CA ARG A 64 5.86 7.67 -10.60
C ARG A 64 4.33 7.80 -10.61
N GLU A 65 3.78 8.88 -10.04
CA GLU A 65 2.34 9.15 -10.04
C GLU A 65 1.85 9.88 -11.30
N LEU A 66 2.78 10.45 -12.09
CA LEU A 66 2.45 11.23 -13.28
C LEU A 66 2.25 10.35 -14.52
N PHE A 67 2.64 9.09 -14.46
CA PHE A 67 2.69 8.17 -15.59
C PHE A 67 1.91 6.89 -15.28
N GLN A 68 0.69 6.80 -15.80
CA GLN A 68 -0.14 5.60 -15.65
C GLN A 68 0.54 4.37 -16.26
N ASP A 69 1.24 4.55 -17.39
CA ASP A 69 1.87 3.47 -18.15
C ASP A 69 3.34 3.21 -17.76
N LEU A 70 3.84 3.79 -16.66
CA LEU A 70 5.23 3.60 -16.23
C LEU A 70 5.53 2.16 -15.87
N ALA A 71 4.59 1.44 -15.25
CA ALA A 71 4.81 0.06 -14.85
C ALA A 71 5.01 -0.89 -16.05
N PRO A 72 4.13 -0.89 -17.08
CA PRO A 72 4.39 -1.60 -18.32
C PRO A 72 5.71 -1.19 -19.00
N LEU A 73 6.05 0.10 -19.00
CA LEU A 73 7.31 0.59 -19.57
C LEU A 73 8.53 0.01 -18.83
N LEU A 74 8.54 0.05 -17.50
CA LEU A 74 9.60 -0.52 -16.67
C LEU A 74 9.75 -2.03 -16.86
N TRP A 75 8.63 -2.74 -17.01
CA TRP A 75 8.63 -4.20 -17.13
C TRP A 75 9.13 -4.67 -18.49
N ASN A 76 8.68 -4.03 -19.57
CA ASN A 76 8.97 -4.46 -20.94
C ASN A 76 10.28 -3.88 -21.49
N SER A 77 10.87 -2.89 -20.82
CA SER A 77 12.18 -2.35 -21.20
C SER A 77 13.29 -3.34 -20.88
N PHE A 78 14.14 -3.60 -21.88
CA PHE A 78 15.22 -4.58 -21.77
C PHE A 78 16.18 -4.23 -20.63
N GLY A 79 16.43 -5.20 -19.74
CA GLY A 79 17.40 -5.06 -18.64
C GLY A 79 16.93 -4.20 -17.46
N THR A 80 15.81 -3.48 -17.56
CA THR A 80 15.35 -2.54 -16.53
C THR A 80 15.03 -3.25 -15.20
N VAL A 81 14.21 -4.30 -15.21
CA VAL A 81 13.89 -5.06 -13.98
C VAL A 81 15.13 -5.70 -13.38
N ALA A 82 16.05 -6.21 -14.21
CA ALA A 82 17.33 -6.76 -13.75
C ALA A 82 18.20 -5.69 -13.07
N ALA A 83 18.24 -4.46 -13.61
CA ALA A 83 18.93 -3.34 -12.99
C ALA A 83 18.32 -2.98 -11.63
N LEU A 84 16.97 -2.97 -11.50
CA LEU A 84 16.30 -2.75 -10.21
C LEU A 84 16.62 -3.84 -9.19
N LEU A 85 16.68 -5.11 -9.62
CA LEU A 85 17.09 -6.22 -8.76
C LEU A 85 18.56 -6.11 -8.35
N GLN A 86 19.43 -5.63 -9.23
CA GLN A 86 20.84 -5.39 -8.92
C GLN A 86 20.99 -4.36 -7.78
N GLU A 87 20.18 -3.31 -7.79
CA GLU A 87 20.14 -2.32 -6.69
C GLU A 87 19.75 -2.97 -5.36
N ILE A 88 18.78 -3.90 -5.35
CA ILE A 88 18.40 -4.66 -4.15
C ILE A 88 19.56 -5.54 -3.66
N VAL A 89 20.12 -6.37 -4.54
CA VAL A 89 21.14 -7.36 -4.17
C VAL A 89 22.42 -6.67 -3.70
N SER A 90 22.75 -5.48 -4.23
CA SER A 90 23.91 -4.69 -3.79
C SER A 90 23.87 -4.28 -2.32
N ILE A 91 22.68 -4.30 -1.69
CA ILE A 91 22.49 -3.95 -0.29
C ILE A 91 22.69 -5.14 0.65
N TYR A 92 22.57 -6.37 0.16
CA TYR A 92 22.66 -7.57 1.00
C TYR A 92 23.93 -7.65 1.88
N PRO A 93 25.13 -7.30 1.38
CA PRO A 93 26.35 -7.35 2.18
C PRO A 93 26.37 -6.41 3.39
N VAL A 94 25.56 -5.34 3.39
CA VAL A 94 25.51 -4.34 4.47
C VAL A 94 24.31 -4.53 5.42
N LEU A 95 23.54 -5.61 5.25
CA LEU A 95 22.46 -5.98 6.17
C LEU A 95 23.00 -6.64 7.44
N SER A 96 24.09 -7.41 7.32
CA SER A 96 24.73 -8.13 8.42
C SER A 96 26.25 -8.24 8.18
N PRO A 97 27.09 -7.51 8.93
CA PRO A 97 26.75 -6.56 10.00
C PRO A 97 25.96 -5.34 9.48
N PRO A 98 25.13 -4.69 10.32
CA PRO A 98 24.19 -3.67 9.89
C PRO A 98 24.85 -2.30 9.60
N ASN A 99 25.51 -2.20 8.45
CA ASN A 99 26.31 -1.05 8.02
C ASN A 99 25.64 -0.20 6.92
N LEU A 100 24.32 -0.31 6.77
CA LEU A 100 23.56 0.43 5.76
C LEU A 100 23.61 1.95 6.00
N THR A 101 24.18 2.68 5.04
CA THR A 101 24.24 4.15 5.08
C THR A 101 22.93 4.81 4.63
N PRO A 102 22.67 6.08 5.03
CA PRO A 102 21.51 6.83 4.53
C PRO A 102 21.45 6.95 3.01
N ALA A 103 22.60 7.16 2.34
CA ALA A 103 22.67 7.28 0.88
C ALA A 103 22.28 5.96 0.19
N GLN A 104 22.85 4.83 0.64
CA GLN A 104 22.49 3.49 0.13
C GLN A 104 21.00 3.18 0.35
N SER A 105 20.48 3.47 1.54
CA SER A 105 19.05 3.28 1.86
C SER A 105 18.15 4.11 0.94
N ASN A 106 18.45 5.40 0.73
CA ASN A 106 17.68 6.25 -0.17
C ASN A 106 17.70 5.75 -1.61
N ARG A 107 18.89 5.35 -2.11
CA ARG A 107 19.06 4.84 -3.47
C ARG A 107 18.25 3.56 -3.71
N VAL A 108 18.38 2.55 -2.85
CA VAL A 108 17.59 1.32 -3.01
C VAL A 108 16.10 1.57 -2.80
N CYS A 109 15.70 2.50 -1.91
CA CYS A 109 14.28 2.82 -1.72
C CYS A 109 13.66 3.49 -2.96
N ASN A 110 14.44 4.24 -3.75
CA ASN A 110 13.97 4.70 -5.06
C ASN A 110 13.70 3.53 -6.02
N ALA A 111 14.56 2.50 -6.03
CA ALA A 111 14.32 1.29 -6.83
C ALA A 111 13.07 0.52 -6.33
N LEU A 112 12.92 0.37 -5.01
CA LEU A 112 11.73 -0.23 -4.40
C LEU A 112 10.45 0.55 -4.73
N ALA A 113 10.52 1.88 -4.80
CA ALA A 113 9.40 2.72 -5.19
C ALA A 113 8.93 2.46 -6.63
N LEU A 114 9.84 2.13 -7.54
CA LEU A 114 9.51 1.73 -8.92
C LEU A 114 8.96 0.30 -8.97
N LEU A 115 9.52 -0.63 -8.21
CA LEU A 115 8.98 -2.00 -8.08
C LEU A 115 7.57 -1.98 -7.46
N GLN A 116 7.29 -1.05 -6.55
CA GLN A 116 5.95 -0.83 -6.02
C GLN A 116 4.97 -0.44 -7.13
N CYS A 117 5.38 0.39 -8.10
CA CYS A 117 4.55 0.74 -9.25
C CYS A 117 4.24 -0.48 -10.10
N VAL A 118 5.26 -1.29 -10.41
CA VAL A 118 5.11 -2.56 -11.14
C VAL A 118 4.16 -3.53 -10.42
N ALA A 119 4.29 -3.67 -9.10
CA ALA A 119 3.41 -4.50 -8.28
C ALA A 119 1.96 -3.98 -8.23
N SER A 120 1.77 -2.67 -8.33
CA SER A 120 0.44 -2.04 -8.25
C SER A 120 -0.35 -2.10 -9.56
N HIS A 121 0.32 -2.21 -10.71
CA HIS A 121 -0.32 -2.10 -12.01
C HIS A 121 -0.91 -3.45 -12.47
N PRO A 122 -2.17 -3.49 -12.99
CA PRO A 122 -2.85 -4.72 -13.36
C PRO A 122 -2.06 -5.58 -14.34
N ASP A 123 -1.47 -4.96 -15.38
CA ASP A 123 -0.79 -5.70 -16.46
C ASP A 123 0.54 -6.34 -16.05
N THR A 124 1.17 -5.83 -14.98
CA THR A 124 2.51 -6.28 -14.56
C THR A 124 2.51 -7.00 -13.21
N ARG A 125 1.44 -6.89 -12.41
CA ARG A 125 1.36 -7.48 -11.07
C ARG A 125 1.61 -8.99 -11.06
N MET A 126 0.92 -9.73 -11.91
CA MET A 126 1.07 -11.19 -11.96
C MET A 126 2.40 -11.60 -12.55
N LEU A 127 2.95 -10.81 -13.49
CA LEU A 127 4.30 -11.03 -14.01
C LEU A 127 5.35 -10.84 -12.90
N PHE A 128 5.18 -9.80 -12.08
CA PHE A 128 6.02 -9.52 -10.92
C PHE A 128 5.96 -10.63 -9.87
N LEU A 129 4.76 -11.15 -9.60
CA LEU A 129 4.53 -12.27 -8.68
C LEU A 129 5.17 -13.56 -9.20
N ASN A 130 4.90 -13.91 -10.46
CA ASN A 130 5.41 -15.13 -11.10
C ASN A 130 6.93 -15.12 -11.29
N ALA A 131 7.53 -13.94 -11.42
CA ALA A 131 8.98 -13.76 -11.39
C ALA A 131 9.60 -13.89 -9.99
N HIS A 132 8.80 -14.14 -8.94
CA HIS A 132 9.23 -14.30 -7.56
C HIS A 132 10.02 -13.09 -7.00
N ILE A 133 9.84 -11.91 -7.58
CA ILE A 133 10.52 -10.68 -7.15
C ILE A 133 10.26 -10.32 -5.68
N PRO A 134 9.06 -10.54 -5.09
CA PRO A 134 8.84 -10.26 -3.67
C PRO A 134 9.87 -10.92 -2.73
N LEU A 135 10.40 -12.09 -3.10
CA LEU A 135 11.36 -12.84 -2.26
C LEU A 135 12.69 -12.08 -2.06
N TYR A 136 13.08 -11.25 -3.04
CA TYR A 136 14.27 -10.40 -2.91
C TYR A 136 14.14 -9.35 -1.81
N LEU A 137 12.91 -9.07 -1.34
CA LEU A 137 12.64 -8.07 -0.30
C LEU A 137 12.66 -8.67 1.11
N TYR A 138 12.59 -9.99 1.24
CA TYR A 138 12.48 -10.65 2.55
C TYR A 138 13.72 -10.46 3.42
N PRO A 139 14.96 -10.47 2.88
CA PRO A 139 16.14 -10.09 3.66
C PRO A 139 16.02 -8.70 4.31
N PHE A 140 15.38 -7.73 3.65
CA PHE A 140 15.16 -6.40 4.20
C PHE A 140 14.16 -6.41 5.35
N LEU A 141 13.05 -7.14 5.20
CA LEU A 141 12.02 -7.30 6.23
C LEU A 141 12.52 -8.06 7.45
N ASN A 142 13.51 -8.95 7.27
CA ASN A 142 14.10 -9.74 8.34
C ASN A 142 15.08 -8.95 9.24
N THR A 143 15.53 -7.77 8.81
CA THR A 143 16.47 -6.93 9.57
C THR A 143 15.88 -6.47 10.91
N THR A 144 16.74 -6.30 11.93
CA THR A 144 16.34 -5.93 13.30
C THR A 144 16.88 -4.58 13.77
N SER A 145 17.84 -3.99 13.05
CA SER A 145 18.40 -2.66 13.37
C SER A 145 17.30 -1.61 13.41
N LYS A 146 17.35 -0.71 14.40
CA LYS A 146 16.38 0.39 14.58
C LYS A 146 16.88 1.72 14.01
N SER A 147 18.03 1.74 13.33
CA SER A 147 18.52 2.97 12.73
C SER A 147 17.61 3.44 11.59
N ARG A 148 17.56 4.76 11.37
CA ARG A 148 16.70 5.38 10.35
C ARG A 148 16.84 4.76 8.95
N PRO A 149 18.05 4.42 8.44
CA PRO A 149 18.21 3.76 7.14
C PRO A 149 17.49 2.40 7.06
N PHE A 150 17.51 1.61 8.13
CA PHE A 150 16.86 0.29 8.18
C PHE A 150 15.34 0.40 8.36
N GLU A 151 14.85 1.33 9.18
CA GLU A 151 13.41 1.60 9.29
C GLU A 151 12.82 2.02 7.93
N TYR A 152 13.50 2.92 7.22
CA TYR A 152 13.05 3.37 5.90
C TYR A 152 13.07 2.24 4.86
N LEU A 153 14.12 1.41 4.89
CA LEU A 153 14.23 0.24 4.03
C LEU A 153 13.08 -0.76 4.24
N ARG A 154 12.78 -1.10 5.51
CA ARG A 154 11.66 -1.99 5.86
C ARG A 154 10.32 -1.40 5.44
N LEU A 155 10.08 -0.12 5.75
CA LEU A 155 8.82 0.55 5.40
C LEU A 155 8.58 0.54 3.88
N THR A 156 9.61 0.86 3.10
CA THR A 156 9.50 0.89 1.63
C THR A 156 9.28 -0.51 1.06
N SER A 157 9.96 -1.52 1.61
CA SER A 157 9.79 -2.93 1.24
C SER A 157 8.36 -3.43 1.55
N LEU A 158 7.84 -3.11 2.74
CA LEU A 158 6.44 -3.37 3.09
C LEU A 158 5.46 -2.64 2.16
N GLY A 159 5.83 -1.45 1.66
CA GLY A 159 5.04 -0.73 0.66
C GLY A 159 4.84 -1.51 -0.64
N VAL A 160 5.85 -2.25 -1.10
CA VAL A 160 5.75 -3.13 -2.27
C VAL A 160 4.80 -4.30 -2.00
N ILE A 161 4.97 -5.00 -0.87
CA ILE A 161 4.07 -6.11 -0.48
C ILE A 161 2.63 -5.61 -0.27
N GLY A 162 2.48 -4.45 0.37
CA GLY A 162 1.21 -3.77 0.58
C GLY A 162 0.49 -3.42 -0.72
N ALA A 163 1.23 -3.09 -1.78
CA ALA A 163 0.65 -2.84 -3.10
C ALA A 163 0.09 -4.12 -3.74
N LEU A 164 0.76 -5.26 -3.57
CA LEU A 164 0.30 -6.56 -4.08
C LEU A 164 -1.03 -6.98 -3.44
N VAL A 165 -1.13 -6.92 -2.11
CA VAL A 165 -2.33 -7.35 -1.37
C VAL A 165 -3.48 -6.34 -1.42
N LYS A 166 -3.27 -5.15 -2.01
CA LYS A 166 -4.29 -4.10 -2.05
C LYS A 166 -5.50 -4.47 -2.92
N VAL A 167 -5.29 -5.30 -3.94
CA VAL A 167 -6.30 -5.64 -4.96
C VAL A 167 -7.15 -6.86 -4.62
N ASP A 168 -7.00 -7.45 -3.43
CA ASP A 168 -7.82 -8.56 -2.93
C ASP A 168 -7.81 -9.80 -3.86
N ASP A 169 -6.63 -10.13 -4.40
CA ASP A 169 -6.41 -11.28 -5.28
C ASP A 169 -5.92 -12.50 -4.48
N THR A 170 -6.71 -13.58 -4.48
CA THR A 170 -6.41 -14.83 -3.76
C THR A 170 -5.13 -15.51 -4.23
N GLU A 171 -4.72 -15.36 -5.49
CA GLU A 171 -3.47 -15.94 -5.99
C GLU A 171 -2.25 -15.26 -5.35
N VAL A 172 -2.32 -13.93 -5.18
CA VAL A 172 -1.32 -13.16 -4.43
C VAL A 172 -1.26 -13.62 -2.97
N ILE A 173 -2.40 -13.81 -2.32
CA ILE A 173 -2.45 -14.30 -0.93
C ILE A 173 -1.82 -15.69 -0.84
N SER A 174 -2.19 -16.60 -1.73
CA SER A 174 -1.68 -17.97 -1.77
C SER A 174 -0.17 -18.02 -1.95
N PHE A 175 0.37 -17.20 -2.86
CA PHE A 175 1.81 -17.03 -3.03
C PHE A 175 2.48 -16.59 -1.71
N LEU A 176 1.99 -15.50 -1.11
CA LEU A 176 2.58 -14.93 0.10
C LEU A 176 2.54 -15.87 1.31
N LEU A 177 1.49 -16.70 1.42
CA LEU A 177 1.39 -17.74 2.43
C LEU A 177 2.45 -18.84 2.22
N SER A 178 2.64 -19.28 0.97
CA SER A 178 3.61 -20.32 0.62
C SER A 178 5.06 -19.90 0.87
N THR A 179 5.33 -18.59 0.96
CA THR A 179 6.66 -18.01 1.14
C THR A 179 6.90 -17.44 2.54
N GLU A 180 6.02 -17.70 3.51
CA GLU A 180 6.19 -17.28 4.90
C GLU A 180 6.22 -15.75 5.14
N ILE A 181 5.34 -14.98 4.48
CA ILE A 181 5.24 -13.53 4.74
C ILE A 181 4.80 -13.20 6.18
N ILE A 182 3.96 -14.06 6.78
CA ILE A 182 3.28 -13.78 8.06
C ILE A 182 4.30 -13.56 9.19
N PRO A 183 5.28 -14.45 9.44
CA PRO A 183 6.33 -14.23 10.43
C PRO A 183 7.07 -12.90 10.27
N LEU A 184 7.36 -12.48 9.03
CA LEU A 184 8.05 -11.21 8.74
C LEU A 184 7.18 -10.00 9.10
N CYS A 185 5.88 -10.05 8.77
CA CYS A 185 4.93 -9.02 9.16
C CYS A 185 4.73 -8.96 10.68
N LEU A 186 4.56 -10.10 11.35
CA LEU A 186 4.39 -10.17 12.81
C LEU A 186 5.61 -9.59 13.55
N ARG A 187 6.83 -9.90 13.09
CA ARG A 187 8.04 -9.29 13.65
C ARG A 187 8.00 -7.77 13.50
N THR A 188 7.67 -7.25 12.31
CA THR A 188 7.60 -5.81 12.09
C THR A 188 6.49 -5.14 12.92
N MET A 189 5.37 -5.83 13.12
CA MET A 189 4.26 -5.39 13.99
C MET A 189 4.69 -5.26 15.46
N GLU A 190 5.60 -6.11 15.95
CA GLU A 190 6.13 -6.01 17.31
C GLU A 190 7.12 -4.85 17.45
N MET A 191 8.11 -4.76 16.55
CA MET A 191 9.32 -3.95 16.79
C MET A 191 9.51 -2.72 15.91
N GLY A 192 8.72 -2.53 14.85
CA GLY A 192 8.88 -1.43 13.89
C GLY A 192 8.39 -0.07 14.38
N SER A 193 8.66 0.99 13.61
CA SER A 193 8.01 2.30 13.78
C SER A 193 6.49 2.22 13.59
N GLU A 194 5.74 3.22 14.08
CA GLU A 194 4.27 3.28 13.95
C GLU A 194 3.81 3.08 12.49
N LEU A 195 4.50 3.72 11.53
CA LEU A 195 4.19 3.57 10.10
C LEU A 195 4.42 2.13 9.63
N SER A 196 5.57 1.52 9.95
CA SER A 196 5.88 0.13 9.61
C SER A 196 4.87 -0.84 10.24
N LYS A 197 4.49 -0.63 11.50
CA LYS A 197 3.45 -1.41 12.19
C LYS A 197 2.10 -1.28 11.50
N THR A 198 1.75 -0.08 11.04
CA THR A 198 0.49 0.16 10.31
C THR A 198 0.45 -0.59 8.99
N VAL A 199 1.53 -0.52 8.19
CA VAL A 199 1.58 -1.23 6.89
C VAL A 199 1.65 -2.75 7.08
N ALA A 200 2.43 -3.25 8.05
CA ALA A 200 2.50 -4.68 8.34
C ALA A 200 1.16 -5.24 8.84
N THR A 201 0.48 -4.53 9.74
CA THR A 201 -0.88 -4.90 10.19
C THR A 201 -1.88 -4.86 9.02
N PHE A 202 -1.77 -3.88 8.11
CA PHE A 202 -2.60 -3.83 6.91
C PHE A 202 -2.40 -5.06 6.01
N ILE A 203 -1.16 -5.52 5.81
CA ILE A 203 -0.87 -6.73 5.04
C ILE A 203 -1.49 -7.96 5.71
N VAL A 204 -1.29 -8.14 7.02
CA VAL A 204 -1.91 -9.25 7.77
C VAL A 204 -3.44 -9.17 7.73
N GLN A 205 -4.01 -7.97 7.80
CA GLN A 205 -5.45 -7.77 7.66
C GLN A 205 -5.95 -8.21 6.29
N LYS A 206 -5.24 -7.88 5.21
CA LYS A 206 -5.60 -8.30 3.84
C LYS A 206 -5.51 -9.82 3.67
N ILE A 207 -4.48 -10.45 4.23
CA ILE A 207 -4.39 -11.92 4.27
C ILE A 207 -5.59 -12.51 5.02
N LEU A 208 -5.92 -12.01 6.21
CA LEU A 208 -7.07 -12.50 6.98
C LEU A 208 -8.41 -12.31 6.27
N LEU A 209 -8.57 -11.24 5.48
CA LEU A 209 -9.81 -10.98 4.75
C LEU A 209 -10.10 -12.04 3.67
N ASP A 210 -9.06 -12.64 3.09
CA ASP A 210 -9.18 -13.76 2.17
C ASP A 210 -9.47 -15.06 2.93
N ASP A 211 -10.33 -15.92 2.37
CA ASP A 211 -10.74 -17.17 3.02
C ASP A 211 -9.58 -18.17 3.16
N VAL A 212 -8.69 -18.25 2.17
CA VAL A 212 -7.48 -19.11 2.23
C VAL A 212 -6.54 -18.60 3.32
N GLY A 213 -6.38 -17.28 3.42
CA GLY A 213 -5.58 -16.65 4.47
C GLY A 213 -6.13 -16.84 5.88
N LEU A 214 -7.44 -16.68 6.07
CA LEU A 214 -8.09 -16.95 7.36
C LEU A 214 -7.90 -18.41 7.77
N GLU A 215 -8.21 -19.35 6.87
CA GLU A 215 -8.09 -20.78 7.16
C GLU A 215 -6.64 -21.15 7.49
N TYR A 216 -5.66 -20.64 6.73
CA TYR A 216 -4.24 -20.88 6.98
C TYR A 216 -3.82 -20.48 8.41
N ILE A 217 -4.26 -19.30 8.87
CA ILE A 217 -3.93 -18.78 10.21
C ILE A 217 -4.64 -19.59 11.29
N CYS A 218 -5.90 -19.98 11.06
CA CYS A 218 -6.73 -20.71 12.03
C CYS A 218 -6.53 -22.24 11.98
N THR A 219 -5.73 -22.76 11.05
CA THR A 219 -5.49 -24.21 10.89
C THR A 219 -4.88 -24.80 12.17
N THR A 220 -3.85 -24.15 12.71
CA THR A 220 -3.13 -24.59 13.91
C THR A 220 -3.22 -23.56 15.03
N ALA A 221 -3.23 -24.05 16.28
CA ALA A 221 -3.23 -23.18 17.46
C ALA A 221 -1.98 -22.28 17.49
N GLU A 222 -0.81 -22.80 17.08
CA GLU A 222 0.45 -22.05 17.05
C GLU A 222 0.35 -20.80 16.17
N ARG A 223 -0.17 -20.93 14.93
CA ARG A 223 -0.32 -19.80 14.02
C ARG A 223 -1.32 -18.78 14.56
N PHE A 224 -2.47 -19.24 15.04
CA PHE A 224 -3.48 -18.39 15.65
C PHE A 224 -2.91 -17.61 16.85
N PHE A 225 -2.27 -18.27 17.80
CA PHE A 225 -1.71 -17.62 18.99
C PHE A 225 -0.51 -16.73 18.68
N ALA A 226 0.28 -17.03 17.65
CA ALA A 226 1.33 -16.13 17.18
C ALA A 226 0.75 -14.77 16.74
N VAL A 227 -0.31 -14.78 15.91
CA VAL A 227 -1.00 -13.57 15.48
C VAL A 227 -1.71 -12.89 16.65
N GLY A 228 -2.46 -13.65 17.45
CA GLY A 228 -3.23 -13.12 18.60
C GLY A 228 -2.35 -12.44 19.64
N ARG A 229 -1.20 -13.02 20.00
CA ARG A 229 -0.25 -12.43 20.95
C ARG A 229 0.32 -11.11 20.46
N VAL A 230 0.72 -11.04 19.19
CA VAL A 230 1.25 -9.79 18.60
C VAL A 230 0.18 -8.71 18.62
N LEU A 231 -1.05 -9.03 18.18
CA LEU A 231 -2.16 -8.08 18.21
C LEU A 231 -2.46 -7.60 19.64
N ALA A 232 -2.50 -8.49 20.63
CA ALA A 232 -2.72 -8.15 22.03
C ALA A 232 -1.64 -7.20 22.58
N ASN A 233 -0.37 -7.48 22.30
CA ASN A 233 0.74 -6.61 22.69
C ASN A 233 0.62 -5.21 22.06
N MET A 234 0.15 -5.12 20.81
CA MET A 234 -0.07 -3.85 20.14
C MET A 234 -1.25 -3.08 20.72
N VAL A 235 -2.33 -3.76 21.11
CA VAL A 235 -3.45 -3.13 21.84
C VAL A 235 -2.96 -2.55 23.15
N ALA A 236 -2.16 -3.29 23.93
CA ALA A 236 -1.60 -2.80 25.18
C ALA A 236 -0.75 -1.53 24.95
N ALA A 237 0.12 -1.52 23.95
CA ALA A 237 0.94 -0.36 23.62
C ALA A 237 0.12 0.85 23.13
N LEU A 238 -1.05 0.63 22.52
CA LEU A 238 -1.93 1.71 22.05
C LEU A 238 -2.65 2.44 23.20
N ALA A 239 -2.75 1.83 24.39
CA ALA A 239 -3.29 2.50 25.57
C ALA A 239 -2.39 3.69 25.99
N ASP A 240 -1.07 3.52 25.88
CA ASP A 240 -0.09 4.56 26.20
C ASP A 240 0.19 5.50 25.04
N GLN A 241 0.23 4.97 23.81
CA GLN A 241 0.51 5.73 22.58
C GLN A 241 -0.60 5.52 21.54
N PRO A 242 -1.69 6.31 21.61
CA PRO A 242 -2.84 6.09 20.76
C PRO A 242 -2.54 6.33 19.27
N SER A 243 -2.92 5.36 18.43
CA SER A 243 -2.92 5.50 16.97
C SER A 243 -4.22 4.96 16.40
N SER A 244 -5.08 5.88 15.95
CA SER A 244 -6.39 5.52 15.38
C SER A 244 -6.24 4.67 14.11
N ARG A 245 -5.21 4.93 13.30
CA ARG A 245 -4.99 4.22 12.04
C ARG A 245 -4.56 2.77 12.30
N LEU A 246 -3.68 2.55 13.27
CA LEU A 246 -3.23 1.22 13.65
C LEU A 246 -4.34 0.42 14.33
N LEU A 247 -5.03 1.02 15.30
CA LEU A 247 -6.16 0.41 16.00
C LEU A 247 -7.26 -0.05 15.03
N LYS A 248 -7.55 0.77 14.01
CA LYS A 248 -8.50 0.44 12.94
C LYS A 248 -8.16 -0.86 12.19
N HIS A 249 -6.88 -1.16 11.97
CA HIS A 249 -6.44 -2.41 11.34
C HIS A 249 -6.52 -3.59 12.32
N ILE A 250 -6.07 -3.39 13.58
CA ILE A 250 -6.13 -4.41 14.64
C ILE A 250 -7.57 -4.90 14.88
N ILE A 251 -8.53 -3.98 15.00
CA ILE A 251 -9.94 -4.33 15.19
C ILE A 251 -10.46 -5.16 14.01
N ARG A 252 -10.08 -4.82 12.76
CA ARG A 252 -10.46 -5.61 11.59
C ARG A 252 -9.87 -7.01 11.60
N CYS A 253 -8.63 -7.17 12.06
CA CYS A 253 -8.03 -8.50 12.22
C CYS A 253 -8.82 -9.35 13.23
N TYR A 254 -9.12 -8.83 14.42
CA TYR A 254 -9.91 -9.55 15.43
C TYR A 254 -11.31 -9.89 14.94
N LEU A 255 -11.98 -8.94 14.29
CA LEU A 255 -13.29 -9.16 13.71
C LEU A 255 -13.27 -10.30 12.70
N ARG A 256 -12.29 -10.31 11.79
CA ARG A 256 -12.18 -11.36 10.77
C ARG A 256 -11.80 -12.71 11.37
N LEU A 257 -10.91 -12.74 12.37
CA LEU A 257 -10.61 -13.97 13.12
C LEU A 257 -11.86 -14.54 13.80
N SER A 258 -12.80 -13.70 14.26
CA SER A 258 -14.06 -14.15 14.89
C SER A 258 -15.03 -14.83 13.93
N ASP A 259 -14.77 -14.79 12.62
CA ASP A 259 -15.59 -15.51 11.63
C ASP A 259 -15.22 -17.00 11.57
N ASN A 260 -14.01 -17.39 12.00
CA ASN A 260 -13.63 -18.78 12.14
C ASN A 260 -14.10 -19.33 13.50
N PRO A 261 -14.88 -20.43 13.55
CA PRO A 261 -15.44 -20.94 14.81
C PRO A 261 -14.40 -21.26 15.88
N ARG A 262 -13.28 -21.89 15.51
CA ARG A 262 -12.20 -22.28 16.44
C ARG A 262 -11.50 -21.05 17.03
N ALA A 263 -11.23 -20.07 16.19
CA ALA A 263 -10.64 -18.80 16.64
C ALA A 263 -11.64 -18.00 17.48
N CYS A 264 -12.92 -17.98 17.13
CA CYS A 264 -13.97 -17.31 17.90
C CYS A 264 -14.03 -17.85 19.33
N ASP A 265 -14.00 -19.17 19.52
CA ASP A 265 -13.99 -19.79 20.84
C ASP A 265 -12.73 -19.43 21.64
N ALA A 266 -11.56 -19.43 21.00
CA ALA A 266 -10.32 -19.02 21.64
C ALA A 266 -10.33 -17.52 22.04
N LEU A 267 -10.86 -16.65 21.18
CA LEU A 267 -10.97 -15.21 21.42
C LEU A 267 -11.86 -14.86 22.62
N ARG A 268 -12.80 -15.73 23.01
CA ARG A 268 -13.58 -15.53 24.25
C ARG A 268 -12.67 -15.39 25.47
N ASN A 269 -11.55 -16.11 25.48
CA ASN A 269 -10.62 -16.19 26.60
C ASN A 269 -9.37 -15.32 26.43
N CYS A 270 -9.03 -14.89 25.21
CA CYS A 270 -7.77 -14.16 24.94
C CYS A 270 -7.93 -12.78 24.29
N LEU A 271 -9.16 -12.31 24.02
CA LEU A 271 -9.37 -10.94 23.55
C LEU A 271 -8.98 -9.92 24.64
N PRO A 272 -8.13 -8.92 24.35
CA PRO A 272 -7.72 -7.93 25.34
C PRO A 272 -8.89 -7.14 25.94
N ASP A 273 -8.90 -6.97 27.26
CA ASP A 273 -9.96 -6.24 27.99
C ASP A 273 -10.09 -4.77 27.56
N MET A 274 -8.98 -4.16 27.14
CA MET A 274 -8.94 -2.79 26.60
C MET A 274 -9.80 -2.61 25.33
N LEU A 275 -10.13 -3.70 24.62
CA LEU A 275 -11.06 -3.67 23.48
C LEU A 275 -12.52 -3.89 23.91
N ARG A 276 -12.75 -4.29 25.16
CA ARG A 276 -14.08 -4.52 25.77
C ARG A 276 -14.51 -3.35 26.66
N ASP A 277 -13.57 -2.52 27.10
CA ASP A 277 -13.84 -1.37 27.96
C ASP A 277 -13.84 -0.03 27.19
N ALA A 278 -13.91 1.07 27.94
CA ALA A 278 -13.97 2.41 27.37
C ALA A 278 -12.61 2.98 26.92
N THR A 279 -11.49 2.24 27.03
CA THR A 279 -10.12 2.72 26.80
C THR A 279 -9.97 3.44 25.46
N PHE A 280 -10.54 2.88 24.38
CA PHE A 280 -10.39 3.44 23.04
C PHE A 280 -11.58 4.28 22.54
N SER A 281 -12.52 4.64 23.42
CA SER A 281 -13.74 5.37 23.03
C SER A 281 -13.46 6.65 22.24
N SER A 282 -12.43 7.41 22.63
CA SER A 282 -12.00 8.64 21.95
C SER A 282 -11.47 8.37 20.54
N CYS A 283 -10.59 7.37 20.39
CA CYS A 283 -10.06 6.95 19.09
C CYS A 283 -11.17 6.45 18.16
N LEU A 284 -12.13 5.67 18.68
CA LEU A 284 -13.25 5.16 17.91
C LEU A 284 -14.16 6.27 17.39
N ARG A 285 -14.44 7.30 18.20
CA ARG A 285 -15.20 8.48 17.73
C ARG A 285 -14.50 9.20 16.58
N LEU A 286 -13.19 9.40 16.66
CA LEU A 286 -12.41 10.01 15.58
C LEU A 286 -12.47 9.18 14.28
N MET A 287 -12.44 7.84 14.38
CA MET A 287 -12.60 6.97 13.21
C MET A 287 -13.97 7.09 12.55
N ILE A 288 -15.02 7.30 13.34
CA ILE A 288 -16.39 7.46 12.83
C ILE A 288 -16.54 8.82 12.13
N GLN A 289 -15.99 9.90 12.69
CA GLN A 289 -16.03 11.23 12.09
C GLN A 289 -15.27 11.32 10.77
N GLN A 290 -14.13 10.63 10.64
CA GLN A 290 -13.41 10.55 9.36
C GLN A 290 -14.14 9.75 8.27
N ARG A 291 -15.24 9.07 8.62
CA ARG A 291 -15.98 8.18 7.73
C ARG A 291 -17.16 8.85 7.01
N GLU A 292 -17.67 9.97 7.52
CA GLU A 292 -18.77 10.70 6.87
C GLU A 292 -18.37 11.29 5.49
N GLY A 293 -17.10 11.16 5.10
CA GLY A 293 -16.60 11.47 3.74
C GLY A 293 -16.40 10.29 2.78
N GLY A 294 -16.77 9.03 3.11
CA GLY A 294 -16.64 7.93 2.13
C GLY A 294 -16.82 6.51 2.66
N TYR A 295 -17.74 5.77 2.03
CA TYR A 295 -18.00 4.33 2.09
C TYR A 295 -18.49 3.73 3.44
N SER A 296 -19.82 3.52 3.46
CA SER A 296 -20.63 2.87 4.50
C SER A 296 -20.45 1.34 4.48
N ASN A 297 -19.88 0.74 5.54
CA ASN A 297 -19.91 -0.72 5.80
C ASN A 297 -19.28 -1.23 7.14
N CYS A 298 -19.16 -0.42 8.20
CA CYS A 298 -18.68 -0.90 9.53
C CYS A 298 -19.72 -0.69 10.63
N PHE A 299 -20.75 0.13 10.39
CA PHE A 299 -21.80 0.32 11.39
C PHE A 299 -22.69 -0.93 11.49
N THR A 300 -22.87 -1.66 10.39
CA THR A 300 -23.53 -2.97 10.37
C THR A 300 -22.70 -4.04 11.08
N THR A 301 -21.37 -3.89 11.14
CA THR A 301 -20.46 -4.94 11.64
C THR A 301 -20.20 -4.84 13.15
N CYS A 302 -20.18 -3.64 13.74
CA CYS A 302 -20.24 -3.48 15.20
C CYS A 302 -21.61 -3.84 15.78
N LYS A 303 -22.71 -3.59 15.06
CA LYS A 303 -24.05 -4.11 15.43
C LYS A 303 -24.17 -5.63 15.22
N GLY A 304 -23.53 -6.19 14.20
CA GLY A 304 -23.49 -7.64 13.95
C GLY A 304 -22.69 -8.44 14.98
N LEU A 305 -21.75 -7.80 15.68
CA LEU A 305 -21.09 -8.38 16.86
C LEU A 305 -22.04 -8.55 18.06
N ALA A 306 -23.14 -7.80 18.11
CA ALA A 306 -24.10 -7.80 19.22
C ALA A 306 -25.36 -8.65 18.99
N LEU A 307 -25.60 -9.20 17.78
CA LEU A 307 -26.89 -9.80 17.40
C LEU A 307 -26.83 -11.26 16.92
N SER A 308 -25.66 -11.89 16.84
CA SER A 308 -25.54 -13.32 16.49
C SER A 308 -25.30 -14.19 17.74
N PRO A 309 -26.03 -15.31 17.91
CA PRO A 309 -26.04 -16.12 19.15
C PRO A 309 -24.72 -16.86 19.47
N CYS A 310 -23.63 -16.60 18.73
CA CYS A 310 -22.34 -17.27 18.86
C CYS A 310 -21.13 -16.34 19.09
N LYS A 311 -21.30 -15.04 19.40
CA LYS A 311 -20.16 -14.16 19.71
C LYS A 311 -20.13 -13.78 21.21
N PRO A 312 -18.95 -13.81 21.88
CA PRO A 312 -18.83 -13.42 23.29
C PRO A 312 -19.28 -11.97 23.47
N GLU A 313 -19.93 -11.68 24.59
CA GLU A 313 -20.43 -10.36 24.97
C GLU A 313 -19.31 -9.30 24.91
N VAL A 314 -19.16 -8.64 23.77
CA VAL A 314 -18.50 -7.34 23.66
C VAL A 314 -19.59 -6.32 23.98
N GLY A 315 -19.86 -6.16 25.27
CA GLY A 315 -20.83 -5.23 25.80
C GLY A 315 -20.49 -3.79 25.40
N LEU A 316 -21.51 -3.08 24.91
CA LEU A 316 -21.66 -1.63 24.79
C LEU A 316 -20.38 -0.79 24.56
N ILE A 317 -20.14 -0.43 23.30
CA ILE A 317 -19.46 0.83 22.96
C ILE A 317 -20.44 1.67 22.13
N ILE A 318 -21.23 2.50 22.82
CA ILE A 318 -21.86 3.73 22.28
C ILE A 318 -21.34 4.89 23.14
#